data_AF-A0A949E0W1-F1
#
_entry.id   AF-A0A949E0W1-F1
#
_cell.length_a   1.000
_cell.length_b   1.000
_cell.length_c   1.000
_cell.angle_alpha   90.00
_cell.angle_beta   90.00
_cell.angle_gamma   90.00
#
_symmetry.space_group_name_H-M   'P 1'
#
loop_
_entity.id
_entity.type
_entity.pdbx_description
1 polymer ?
#
loop_
_entity_poly.entity_id
_entity_poly.type
_entity_poly.pdbx_seq_one_letter_code
_entity_poly.pdbx_strand_id
1 'polypeptide(L)'
;MIKNKQHLIDLLCACLRNFIVCHLGIKQLEQNPKLPKKVTFGTKVQKVSISLEKFLTDKNTGETISSKELFNNCKKSQSRAVLSETYELIKLYCEKSSQIERLKNWTYYNFIRVVRHTTSHGTGGTLNKWPPELSKKGITSVSWKNKIIDKSMLEKPISMTDPEIFQLIFDELDFVKNNLD
;
A
#
# COMPACT_ATOMS: atom_id res chain seq x y z
N MET A 1 -18.64 8.90 -3.55
CA MET A 1 -18.07 9.75 -4.62
C MET A 1 -17.24 10.86 -3.99
N ILE A 2 -16.00 11.10 -4.45
CA ILE A 2 -15.15 12.21 -3.97
C ILE A 2 -15.82 13.53 -4.35
N LYS A 3 -16.01 14.43 -3.38
CA LYS A 3 -16.89 15.61 -3.52
C LYS A 3 -16.12 16.87 -3.89
N ASN A 4 -14.94 17.04 -3.28
CA ASN A 4 -14.03 18.17 -3.47
C ASN A 4 -12.64 17.77 -2.93
N LYS A 5 -11.66 18.65 -3.10
CA LYS A 5 -10.29 18.46 -2.58
C LYS A 5 -10.24 18.15 -1.09
N GLN A 6 -11.03 18.84 -0.26
CA GLN A 6 -11.07 18.58 1.18
C GLN A 6 -11.52 17.14 1.49
N HIS A 7 -12.56 16.66 0.80
CA HIS A 7 -13.01 15.28 0.95
C HIS A 7 -11.94 14.27 0.50
N LEU A 8 -11.14 14.56 -0.54
CA LEU A 8 -9.98 13.73 -0.90
C LEU A 8 -8.95 13.71 0.24
N ILE A 9 -8.59 14.88 0.79
CA ILE A 9 -7.64 14.99 1.91
C ILE A 9 -8.13 14.18 3.12
N ASP A 10 -9.42 14.25 3.44
CA ASP A 10 -10.01 13.52 4.57
C ASP A 10 -9.93 12.00 4.37
N LEU A 11 -10.17 11.52 3.13
CA LEU A 11 -10.03 10.11 2.76
C LEU A 11 -8.57 9.64 2.84
N LEU A 12 -7.62 10.42 2.33
CA LEU A 12 -6.19 10.09 2.43
C LEU A 12 -5.72 10.07 3.88
N CYS A 13 -6.18 11.02 4.71
CA CYS A 13 -5.94 11.00 6.15
C CYS A 13 -6.54 9.76 6.82
N ALA A 14 -7.70 9.29 6.37
CA ALA A 14 -8.31 8.06 6.87
C ALA A 14 -7.50 6.81 6.49
N CYS A 15 -7.02 6.72 5.25
CA CYS A 15 -6.10 5.65 4.81
C CYS A 15 -4.82 5.64 5.67
N LEU A 16 -4.22 6.82 5.91
CA LEU A 16 -3.03 6.94 6.76
C LEU A 16 -3.32 6.51 8.21
N ARG A 17 -4.43 6.94 8.81
CA ARG A 17 -4.81 6.52 10.17
C ARG A 17 -5.00 5.00 10.26
N ASN A 18 -5.71 4.41 9.30
CA ASN A 18 -5.91 2.96 9.25
C ASN A 18 -4.58 2.23 9.10
N PHE A 19 -3.67 2.77 8.27
CA PHE A 19 -2.32 2.25 8.13
C PHE A 19 -1.54 2.32 9.45
N ILE A 20 -1.57 3.44 10.16
CA ILE A 20 -0.89 3.58 11.47
C ILE A 20 -1.44 2.57 12.47
N VAL A 21 -2.77 2.47 12.63
CA VAL A 21 -3.40 1.57 13.61
C VAL A 21 -3.06 0.10 13.33
N CYS A 22 -3.21 -0.34 12.09
CA CYS A 22 -2.87 -1.71 11.71
C CYS A 22 -1.36 -1.98 11.83
N HIS A 23 -0.50 -0.99 11.52
CA HIS A 23 0.95 -1.12 11.63
C HIS A 23 1.39 -1.27 13.09
N LEU A 24 0.83 -0.46 13.99
CA LEU A 24 1.05 -0.57 15.44
C LEU A 24 0.54 -1.90 15.99
N GLY A 25 -0.63 -2.36 15.53
CA GLY A 25 -1.17 -3.67 15.87
C GLY A 25 -0.22 -4.81 15.48
N ILE A 26 0.35 -4.77 14.26
CA ILE A 26 1.34 -5.74 13.80
C ILE A 26 2.60 -5.70 14.67
N LYS A 27 3.14 -4.50 14.98
CA LYS A 27 4.32 -4.36 15.85
C LYS A 27 4.07 -4.87 17.27
N GLN A 28 2.89 -4.61 17.84
CA GLN A 28 2.53 -5.11 19.16
C GLN A 28 2.51 -6.64 19.19
N LEU A 29 1.99 -7.26 18.13
CA LEU A 29 1.95 -8.72 17.99
C LEU A 29 3.34 -9.31 17.71
N GLU A 30 4.23 -8.58 17.03
CA GLU A 30 5.64 -8.97 16.86
C GLU A 30 6.38 -9.02 18.21
N GLN A 31 6.13 -8.05 19.09
CA GLN A 31 6.69 -7.99 20.44
C GLN A 31 6.05 -9.01 21.39
N ASN A 32 4.79 -9.40 21.15
CA ASN A 32 4.03 -10.34 21.95
C ASN A 32 3.35 -11.39 21.05
N PRO A 33 4.07 -12.44 20.62
CA PRO A 33 3.63 -13.36 19.55
C PRO A 33 2.46 -14.29 19.93
N LYS A 34 1.81 -14.07 21.08
CA LYS A 34 0.57 -14.78 21.42
C LYS A 34 -0.56 -14.22 20.57
N LEU A 35 -0.76 -14.82 19.40
CA LEU A 35 -1.91 -14.55 18.57
C LEU A 35 -3.19 -14.97 19.34
N PRO A 36 -4.18 -14.07 19.48
CA PRO A 36 -5.48 -14.48 19.98
C PRO A 36 -6.09 -15.49 19.01
N LYS A 37 -6.45 -16.69 19.48
CA LYS A 37 -7.08 -17.73 18.63
C LYS A 37 -8.38 -17.26 17.99
N LYS A 38 -9.05 -16.30 18.64
CA LYS A 38 -10.32 -15.71 18.23
C LYS A 38 -10.27 -14.21 18.51
N VAL A 39 -10.62 -13.41 17.52
CA VAL A 39 -10.80 -11.96 17.69
C VAL A 39 -12.26 -11.64 17.48
N THR A 40 -12.86 -10.94 18.44
CA THR A 40 -14.26 -10.51 18.37
C THR A 40 -14.28 -9.00 18.19
N PHE A 41 -14.80 -8.56 17.05
CA PHE A 41 -15.03 -7.16 16.73
C PHE A 41 -16.53 -6.88 16.81
N GLY A 42 -16.95 -5.75 17.38
CA GLY A 42 -18.37 -5.44 17.41
C GLY A 42 -18.77 -4.31 18.35
N THR A 43 -19.91 -3.70 18.03
CA THR A 43 -20.64 -2.81 18.95
C THR A 43 -21.51 -3.63 19.89
N LYS A 44 -22.21 -3.00 20.84
CA LYS A 44 -23.19 -3.68 21.71
C LYS A 44 -24.29 -4.44 20.93
N VAL A 45 -24.50 -4.11 19.65
CA VAL A 45 -25.61 -4.61 18.83
C VAL A 45 -25.20 -5.76 17.91
N GLN A 46 -23.92 -5.86 17.51
CA GLN A 46 -23.46 -6.92 16.62
C GLN A 46 -22.01 -7.28 16.90
N LYS A 47 -21.76 -8.55 17.25
CA LYS A 47 -20.42 -9.11 17.45
C LYS A 47 -20.08 -10.06 16.31
N VAL A 48 -19.02 -9.73 15.56
CA VAL A 48 -18.39 -10.60 14.58
C VAL A 48 -17.20 -11.27 15.24
N SER A 49 -17.18 -12.59 15.26
CA SER A 49 -16.04 -13.36 15.75
C SER A 49 -15.29 -14.00 14.59
N ILE A 50 -13.99 -13.74 14.52
CA ILE A 50 -13.09 -14.30 13.50
C ILE A 50 -12.17 -15.28 14.22
N SER A 51 -12.16 -16.54 13.79
CA SER A 51 -11.13 -17.50 14.21
C SER A 51 -9.88 -17.26 13.38
N LEU A 52 -8.78 -16.88 14.03
CA LEU A 52 -7.51 -16.63 13.35
C LEU A 52 -6.82 -17.93 12.93
N GLU A 53 -7.19 -19.07 13.52
CA GLU A 53 -6.66 -20.40 13.18
C GLU A 53 -6.90 -20.77 11.71
N LYS A 54 -8.03 -20.33 11.13
CA LYS A 54 -8.35 -20.55 9.71
C LYS A 54 -7.48 -19.74 8.74
N PHE A 55 -6.78 -18.72 9.23
CA PHE A 55 -5.86 -17.88 8.46
C PHE A 55 -4.39 -18.29 8.67
N LEU A 56 -4.14 -19.18 9.63
CA LEU A 56 -2.83 -19.71 9.95
C LEU A 56 -2.49 -20.96 9.14
N THR A 57 -3.39 -21.48 8.31
CA THR A 57 -3.13 -22.65 7.48
C THR A 57 -2.89 -22.22 6.03
N ASP A 58 -1.74 -22.58 5.47
CA ASP A 58 -1.50 -22.41 4.04
C ASP A 58 -2.50 -23.27 3.26
N LYS A 59 -3.22 -22.66 2.32
CA LYS A 59 -4.30 -23.35 1.57
C LYS A 59 -3.78 -24.38 0.57
N ASN A 60 -2.51 -24.28 0.18
CA ASN A 60 -1.88 -25.15 -0.80
C ASN A 60 -1.11 -26.29 -0.13
N THR A 61 -0.47 -26.04 1.02
CA THR A 61 0.34 -27.05 1.72
C THR A 61 -0.33 -27.65 2.94
N GLY A 62 -1.38 -27.02 3.49
CA GLY A 62 -2.02 -27.43 4.74
C GLY A 62 -1.16 -27.18 5.99
N GLU A 63 0.02 -26.58 5.82
CA GLU A 63 0.94 -26.31 6.93
C GLU A 63 0.51 -25.08 7.73
N THR A 64 0.84 -25.09 9.02
CA THR A 64 0.61 -23.92 9.87
C THR A 64 1.68 -22.88 9.59
N ILE A 65 1.29 -21.75 9.01
CA ILE A 65 2.11 -20.57 8.80
C ILE A 65 2.60 -20.08 10.16
N SER A 66 3.92 -19.92 10.31
CA SER A 66 4.48 -19.39 11.55
C SER A 66 3.93 -17.98 11.84
N SER A 67 3.78 -17.61 13.12
CA SER A 67 3.31 -16.26 13.48
C SER A 67 4.18 -15.17 12.83
N LYS A 68 5.50 -15.37 12.79
CA LYS A 68 6.47 -14.48 12.13
C LYS A 68 6.18 -14.29 10.64
N GLU A 69 5.86 -15.36 9.95
CA GLU A 69 5.56 -15.33 8.52
C GLU A 69 4.20 -14.68 8.23
N LEU A 70 3.19 -14.97 9.07
CA LEU A 70 1.92 -14.25 9.03
C LEU A 70 2.14 -12.74 9.20
N PHE A 71 2.95 -12.31 10.18
CA PHE A 71 3.23 -10.90 10.41
C PHE A 71 3.91 -10.24 9.22
N ASN A 72 4.91 -10.90 8.63
CA ASN A 72 5.58 -10.39 7.44
C ASN A 72 4.60 -10.27 6.25
N ASN A 73 3.70 -11.23 6.09
CA ASN A 73 2.69 -11.21 5.03
C ASN A 73 1.62 -10.13 5.25
N CYS A 74 1.17 -9.93 6.50
CA CYS A 74 0.27 -8.85 6.87
C CYS A 74 0.92 -7.49 6.64
N LYS A 75 2.16 -7.30 7.11
CA LYS A 75 2.93 -6.06 6.95
C LYS A 75 3.10 -5.70 5.48
N LYS A 76 3.57 -6.66 4.66
CA LYS A 76 3.69 -6.46 3.21
C LYS A 76 2.34 -6.14 2.58
N SER A 77 1.28 -6.87 2.92
CA SER A 77 -0.06 -6.63 2.34
C SER A 77 -0.64 -5.28 2.72
N GLN A 78 -0.38 -4.82 3.94
CA GLN A 78 -0.86 -3.54 4.44
C GLN A 78 -0.19 -2.36 3.73
N SER A 79 1.14 -2.38 3.61
CA SER A 79 1.89 -1.34 2.87
C SER A 79 1.47 -1.28 1.41
N ARG A 80 1.18 -2.44 0.82
CA ARG A 80 0.67 -2.56 -0.54
C ARG A 80 -0.72 -1.96 -0.70
N ALA A 81 -1.62 -2.27 0.23
CA ALA A 81 -2.99 -1.77 0.21
C ALA A 81 -3.02 -0.25 0.32
N VAL A 82 -2.32 0.34 1.30
CA VAL A 82 -2.37 1.79 1.52
C VAL A 82 -1.85 2.55 0.31
N LEU A 83 -0.70 2.17 -0.27
CA LEU A 83 -0.12 2.86 -1.43
C LEU A 83 -0.96 2.71 -2.69
N SER A 84 -1.66 1.58 -2.85
CA SER A 84 -2.58 1.41 -3.97
C SER A 84 -3.84 2.25 -3.77
N GLU A 85 -4.42 2.23 -2.57
CA GLU A 85 -5.66 2.94 -2.25
C GLU A 85 -5.49 4.46 -2.36
N THR A 86 -4.41 5.02 -1.78
CA THR A 86 -4.15 6.46 -1.82
C THR A 86 -3.95 6.94 -3.26
N TYR A 87 -3.15 6.23 -4.05
CA TYR A 87 -2.95 6.54 -5.47
C TYR A 87 -4.27 6.49 -6.26
N GLU A 88 -5.10 5.46 -6.09
CA GLU A 88 -6.39 5.36 -6.79
C GLU A 88 -7.35 6.49 -6.41
N LEU A 89 -7.37 6.90 -5.13
CA LEU A 89 -8.17 8.05 -4.69
C LEU A 89 -7.72 9.34 -5.38
N ILE A 90 -6.40 9.58 -5.46
CA ILE A 90 -5.84 10.75 -6.12
C ILE A 90 -6.13 10.71 -7.62
N LYS A 91 -5.89 9.58 -8.28
CA LYS A 91 -6.18 9.37 -9.70
C LYS A 91 -7.65 9.61 -10.02
N LEU A 92 -8.56 9.02 -9.24
CA LEU A 92 -10.00 9.20 -9.41
C LEU A 92 -10.42 10.66 -9.24
N TYR A 93 -9.82 11.37 -8.29
CA TYR A 93 -10.06 12.81 -8.14
C TYR A 93 -9.60 13.59 -9.36
N CYS A 94 -8.34 13.40 -9.76
CA CYS A 94 -7.75 14.10 -10.91
C CYS A 94 -8.48 13.81 -12.22
N GLU A 95 -9.00 12.60 -12.42
CA GLU A 95 -9.84 12.27 -13.58
C GLU A 95 -11.17 13.04 -13.54
N LYS A 96 -11.80 13.15 -12.37
CA LYS A 96 -13.08 13.86 -12.21
C LYS A 96 -12.97 15.38 -12.26
N SER A 97 -11.83 15.91 -11.81
CA SER A 97 -11.57 17.36 -11.79
C SER A 97 -10.79 17.84 -13.01
N SER A 98 -10.56 16.98 -14.01
CA SER A 98 -9.77 17.29 -15.22
C SER A 98 -8.32 17.73 -14.92
N GLN A 99 -7.74 17.24 -13.83
CA GLN A 99 -6.37 17.54 -13.36
C GLN A 99 -5.39 16.39 -13.58
N ILE A 100 -5.73 15.42 -14.44
CA ILE A 100 -4.89 14.23 -14.69
C ILE A 100 -3.47 14.56 -15.16
N GLU A 101 -3.28 15.66 -15.89
CA GLU A 101 -1.95 16.11 -16.33
C GLU A 101 -1.10 16.60 -15.15
N ARG A 102 -1.70 17.21 -14.11
CA ARG A 102 -0.96 17.57 -12.89
C ARG A 102 -0.44 16.33 -12.17
N LEU A 103 -1.25 15.28 -12.12
CA LEU A 103 -0.83 14.00 -11.55
C LEU A 103 0.30 13.35 -12.37
N LYS A 104 0.21 13.36 -13.71
CA LYS A 104 1.26 12.80 -14.57
C LYS A 104 2.58 13.57 -14.51
N ASN A 105 2.52 14.88 -14.28
CA ASN A 105 3.68 15.76 -14.14
C ASN A 105 4.30 15.73 -12.74
N TRP A 106 3.65 15.07 -11.78
CA TRP A 106 4.24 14.89 -10.47
C TRP A 106 5.51 14.03 -10.58
N THR A 107 6.60 14.52 -9.98
CA THR A 107 7.94 13.90 -10.07
C THR A 107 7.95 12.43 -9.67
N TYR A 108 7.04 12.02 -8.78
CA TYR A 108 6.98 10.66 -8.24
C TYR A 108 5.93 9.77 -8.91
N TYR A 109 5.21 10.29 -9.90
CA TYR A 109 4.14 9.58 -10.59
C TYR A 109 4.59 8.22 -11.13
N ASN A 110 5.69 8.17 -11.87
CA ASN A 110 6.19 6.92 -12.44
C ASN A 110 6.73 5.97 -11.36
N PHE A 111 7.31 6.49 -10.28
CA PHE A 111 7.79 5.70 -9.16
C PHE A 111 6.62 4.98 -8.47
N ILE A 112 5.56 5.70 -8.10
CA ILE A 112 4.37 5.13 -7.44
C ILE A 112 3.69 4.09 -8.32
N ARG A 113 3.66 4.31 -9.65
CA ARG A 113 3.12 3.32 -10.59
C ARG A 113 3.92 2.03 -10.61
N VAL A 114 5.26 2.11 -10.59
CA VAL A 114 6.12 0.93 -10.49
C VAL A 114 5.88 0.21 -9.16
N VAL A 115 5.86 0.95 -8.05
CA VAL A 115 5.57 0.37 -6.72
C VAL A 115 4.21 -0.33 -6.75
N ARG A 116 3.13 0.31 -7.24
CA ARG A 116 1.80 -0.31 -7.40
C ARG A 116 1.81 -1.57 -8.27
N HIS A 117 2.60 -1.61 -9.33
CA HIS A 117 2.73 -2.82 -10.15
C HIS A 117 3.41 -3.98 -9.41
N THR A 118 4.28 -3.69 -8.45
CA THR A 118 4.83 -4.72 -7.55
C THR A 118 3.81 -5.16 -6.48
N THR A 119 2.78 -4.34 -6.23
CA THR A 119 1.81 -4.57 -5.17
C THR A 119 0.57 -5.35 -5.61
N SER A 120 0.27 -5.40 -6.92
CA SER A 120 -1.04 -5.82 -7.45
C SER A 120 -1.27 -7.34 -7.57
N HIS A 121 -0.27 -8.19 -7.34
CA HIS A 121 -0.42 -9.64 -7.45
C HIS A 121 0.17 -10.36 -6.23
N GLY A 122 -0.27 -11.59 -5.97
CA GLY A 122 0.15 -12.44 -4.85
C GLY A 122 1.65 -12.76 -4.76
N THR A 123 2.50 -12.04 -5.50
CA THR A 123 3.95 -12.19 -5.64
C THR A 123 4.75 -11.44 -4.56
N GLY A 124 4.10 -10.90 -3.53
CA GLY A 124 4.78 -10.44 -2.31
C GLY A 124 5.69 -9.21 -2.47
N GLY A 125 5.46 -8.35 -3.46
CA GLY A 125 6.27 -7.14 -3.69
C GLY A 125 7.37 -7.31 -4.77
N THR A 126 7.34 -8.40 -5.52
CA THR A 126 8.29 -8.64 -6.62
C THR A 126 7.93 -7.86 -7.87
N LEU A 127 8.91 -7.19 -8.48
CA LEU A 127 8.77 -6.52 -9.76
C LEU A 127 8.81 -7.53 -10.91
N ASN A 128 7.68 -8.13 -11.24
CA ASN A 128 7.63 -9.17 -12.27
C ASN A 128 7.72 -8.61 -13.69
N LYS A 129 7.20 -7.40 -13.90
CA LYS A 129 7.15 -6.76 -15.22
C LYS A 129 7.40 -5.27 -15.07
N TRP A 130 8.20 -4.72 -15.99
CA TRP A 130 8.34 -3.29 -16.13
C TRP A 130 7.07 -2.72 -16.75
N PRO A 131 6.50 -1.61 -16.25
CA PRO A 131 5.26 -1.09 -16.81
C PRO A 131 5.40 -0.78 -18.31
N PRO A 132 4.54 -1.33 -19.18
CA PRO A 132 4.68 -1.22 -20.64
C PRO A 132 4.76 0.22 -21.15
N GLU A 133 4.01 1.12 -20.54
CA GLU A 133 3.99 2.54 -20.85
C GLU A 133 5.31 3.27 -20.53
N LEU A 134 6.07 2.79 -19.53
CA LEU A 134 7.41 3.30 -19.26
C LEU A 134 8.39 2.76 -20.29
N SER A 135 8.28 1.48 -20.64
CA SER A 135 9.07 0.86 -21.72
C SER A 135 8.90 1.60 -23.05
N LYS A 136 7.65 1.93 -23.43
CA LYS A 136 7.33 2.67 -24.67
C LYS A 136 7.95 4.06 -24.71
N LYS A 137 8.20 4.67 -23.55
CA LYS A 137 8.84 5.99 -23.42
C LYS A 137 10.37 5.91 -23.26
N GLY A 138 10.96 4.73 -23.34
CA GLY A 138 12.39 4.53 -23.11
C GLY A 138 12.82 4.72 -21.65
N ILE A 139 11.88 4.79 -20.70
CA ILE A 139 12.17 4.98 -19.27
C ILE A 139 12.55 3.62 -18.68
N THR A 140 13.82 3.50 -18.27
CA THR A 140 14.41 2.26 -17.72
C THR A 140 14.67 2.32 -16.22
N SER A 141 14.55 3.50 -15.61
CA SER A 141 14.64 3.72 -14.17
C SER A 141 13.64 4.79 -13.73
N VAL A 142 13.20 4.69 -12.49
CA VAL A 142 12.36 5.67 -11.80
C VAL A 142 12.97 5.95 -10.43
N SER A 143 12.86 7.20 -9.99
CA SER A 143 13.40 7.60 -8.69
C SER A 143 12.36 8.32 -7.85
N TRP A 144 12.52 8.16 -6.55
CA TRP A 144 11.84 8.93 -5.52
C TRP A 144 12.83 9.20 -4.40
N LYS A 145 13.18 10.49 -4.23
CA LYS A 145 14.26 10.92 -3.32
C LYS A 145 15.54 10.11 -3.63
N ASN A 146 16.08 9.41 -2.64
CA ASN A 146 17.28 8.59 -2.80
C ASN A 146 17.00 7.14 -3.23
N LYS A 147 15.73 6.76 -3.41
CA LYS A 147 15.32 5.43 -3.85
C LYS A 147 15.27 5.39 -5.38
N ILE A 148 15.93 4.41 -5.97
CA ILE A 148 15.88 4.14 -7.40
C ILE A 148 15.33 2.73 -7.60
N ILE A 149 14.38 2.60 -8.53
CA ILE A 149 13.93 1.31 -9.04
C ILE A 149 14.23 1.30 -10.52
N ASP A 150 14.93 0.27 -10.99
CA ASP A 150 15.30 0.12 -12.39
C ASP A 150 14.92 -1.24 -12.95
N LYS A 151 15.02 -1.36 -14.27
CA LYS A 151 14.68 -2.59 -15.00
C LYS A 151 15.58 -3.78 -14.64
N SER A 152 16.77 -3.58 -14.08
CA SER A 152 17.63 -4.68 -13.58
C SER A 152 17.11 -5.30 -12.28
N MET A 153 16.11 -4.67 -11.65
CA MET A 153 15.40 -5.18 -10.48
C MET A 153 14.19 -6.08 -10.85
N LEU A 154 14.02 -6.41 -12.13
CA LEU A 154 13.04 -7.42 -12.54
C LEU A 154 13.27 -8.74 -11.79
N GLU A 155 12.17 -9.39 -11.44
CA GLU A 155 12.12 -10.64 -10.66
C GLU A 155 12.70 -10.54 -9.25
N LYS A 156 13.07 -9.32 -8.80
CA LYS A 156 13.53 -9.05 -7.44
C LYS A 156 12.42 -8.42 -6.58
N PRO A 157 12.40 -8.71 -5.27
CA PRO A 157 11.51 -8.02 -4.34
C PRO A 157 11.92 -6.54 -4.24
N ILE A 158 10.95 -5.64 -4.42
CA ILE A 158 11.13 -4.23 -4.11
C ILE A 158 10.79 -4.04 -2.63
N SER A 159 11.80 -3.75 -1.83
CA SER A 159 11.65 -3.49 -0.41
C SER A 159 11.48 -2.00 -0.15
N MET A 160 10.39 -1.66 0.53
CA MET A 160 10.15 -0.34 1.12
C MET A 160 10.14 -0.50 2.63
N THR A 161 10.92 0.32 3.32
CA THR A 161 10.93 0.41 4.79
C THR A 161 9.69 1.15 5.28
N ASP A 162 9.33 0.97 6.55
CA ASP A 162 8.16 1.66 7.12
C ASP A 162 8.29 3.19 7.00
N PRO A 163 9.44 3.82 7.31
CA PRO A 163 9.62 5.26 7.10
C PRO A 163 9.44 5.68 5.65
N GLU A 164 9.91 4.87 4.69
CA GLU A 164 9.72 5.15 3.26
C GLU A 164 8.24 5.12 2.88
N ILE A 165 7.47 4.15 3.37
CA ILE A 165 6.02 4.07 3.10
C ILE A 165 5.29 5.27 3.69
N PHE A 166 5.58 5.62 4.95
CA PHE A 166 5.00 6.80 5.58
C PHE A 166 5.32 8.07 4.80
N GLN A 167 6.59 8.25 4.43
CA GLN A 167 7.01 9.42 3.71
C GLN A 167 6.36 9.51 2.31
N LEU A 168 6.16 8.39 1.63
CA LEU A 168 5.50 8.37 0.33
C LEU A 168 4.02 8.83 0.45
N ILE A 169 3.30 8.38 1.49
CA ILE A 169 1.93 8.83 1.78
C ILE A 169 1.90 10.32 2.14
N PHE A 170 2.90 10.82 2.88
CA PHE A 170 3.01 12.25 3.16
C PHE A 170 3.28 13.06 1.89
N ASP A 171 4.13 12.58 0.99
CA ASP A 171 4.40 13.24 -0.29
C ASP A 171 3.14 13.23 -1.19
N GLU A 172 2.32 12.17 -1.14
CA GLU A 172 0.99 12.11 -1.79
C GLU A 172 0.02 13.14 -1.22
N LEU A 173 -0.05 13.25 0.11
CA LEU A 173 -0.86 14.27 0.79
C LEU A 173 -0.41 15.69 0.46
N ASP A 174 0.90 15.92 0.41
CA ASP A 174 1.49 17.21 0.06
C ASP A 174 1.14 17.61 -1.37
N PHE A 175 1.31 16.68 -2.32
CA PHE A 175 0.90 16.86 -3.71
C PHE A 175 -0.57 17.26 -3.81
N VAL A 176 -1.47 16.56 -3.12
CA VAL A 176 -2.91 16.91 -3.13
C VAL A 176 -3.15 18.31 -2.56
N LYS A 177 -2.50 18.66 -1.45
CA LYS A 177 -2.69 19.96 -0.80
C LYS A 177 -2.16 21.12 -1.64
N ASN A 178 -1.04 20.95 -2.31
CA ASN A 178 -0.29 22.07 -2.91
C ASN A 178 -0.42 22.12 -4.43
N ASN A 179 -0.73 21.02 -5.10
CA ASN A 179 -0.70 20.93 -6.56
C ASN A 179 -2.05 20.66 -7.21
N LEU A 180 -3.07 20.27 -6.45
CA LEU A 180 -4.42 20.08 -6.97
C LEU A 180 -5.36 21.20 -6.52
N ASP A 181 -6.33 21.53 -7.37
CA ASP A 181 -7.45 22.43 -7.09
C ASP A 181 -8.59 21.67 -6.40
#